data_AF-A0A2W1J8U1-F1
#
_entry.id   AF-A0A2W1J8U1-F1
#
_cell.length_a   1.000
_cell.length_b   1.000
_cell.length_c   1.000
_cell.angle_alpha   90.00
_cell.angle_beta   90.00
_cell.angle_gamma   90.00
#
_symmetry.space_group_name_H-M   'P 1'
#
loop_
_entity.id
_entity.type
_entity.pdbx_description
1 polymer ?
#
loop_
_entity_poly.entity_id
_entity_poly.type
_entity_poly.pdbx_seq_one_letter_code
_entity_poly.pdbx_strand_id
1 'polypeptide(L)'
;MSQNCYERLSRAEDDIQALLERNRSNWQEVAKIAIAVREDKLYQQSGLSFTAWVQQMAERCDCQRSLIWRYIKAGKYYLRTIESDSIEQIDSALAAPEALVNLEKVERHAPKPVFQGLKDKVLAGMATVRECRDMAKQYKPESENRRGRPPAGSEGTYEHLGRQNSQGSGSTDSSSADSSFADGDLTTSSLATNDISSIGISPVAIREAVTGLMTTGSMPPGAVAQNIVQTLSFTLVDWTKRCAGMRYPPKHYVAHTEVRVSHRKKRLRLDYVSVIRWSNKRPKEVFGVEIKSSLADFEHDQKWPLYLQFCDYFCFAVPAENEELIDAVQTVVPEAHQEVGILAVDTFNTDAFSNEVEVLRSPAKLKGESKYLLYETLYERALGWSGAETSGAGASGAGASRAEASRAG
;
A
#
# COMPACT_ATOMS: atom_id res chain seq x y z
N MET A 1 34.54 3.14 -19.67
CA MET A 1 33.28 3.75 -19.15
C MET A 1 33.01 3.36 -17.70
N SER A 2 33.13 2.08 -17.30
CA SER A 2 32.86 1.63 -15.92
C SER A 2 33.68 2.34 -14.81
N GLN A 3 34.98 2.62 -15.05
CA GLN A 3 35.83 3.32 -14.08
C GLN A 3 35.29 4.71 -13.67
N ASN A 4 34.73 5.47 -14.63
CA ASN A 4 34.17 6.79 -14.37
C ASN A 4 32.88 6.74 -13.53
N CYS A 5 32.05 5.72 -13.73
CA CYS A 5 30.82 5.55 -12.94
C CYS A 5 31.12 5.16 -11.49
N TYR A 6 32.14 4.32 -11.25
CA TYR A 6 32.56 3.93 -9.90
C TYR A 6 33.14 5.12 -9.13
N GLU A 7 33.99 5.93 -9.79
CA GLU A 7 34.52 7.17 -9.22
C GLU A 7 33.41 8.18 -8.89
N ARG A 8 32.41 8.32 -9.76
CA ARG A 8 31.24 9.18 -9.52
C ARG A 8 30.39 8.69 -8.35
N LEU A 9 30.15 7.38 -8.25
CA LEU A 9 29.41 6.79 -7.13
C LEU A 9 30.15 7.00 -5.81
N SER A 10 31.44 6.62 -5.75
CA SER A 10 32.28 6.79 -4.56
C SER A 10 32.30 8.24 -4.09
N ARG A 11 32.44 9.19 -5.01
CA ARG A 11 32.40 10.62 -4.70
C ARG A 11 31.05 11.05 -4.12
N ALA A 12 29.94 10.58 -4.71
CA ALA A 12 28.60 10.88 -4.22
C ALA A 12 28.38 10.34 -2.80
N GLU A 13 28.87 9.14 -2.50
CA GLU A 13 28.80 8.52 -1.18
C GLU A 13 29.62 9.30 -0.14
N ASP A 14 30.85 9.67 -0.49
CA ASP A 14 31.73 10.47 0.37
C ASP A 14 31.14 11.86 0.65
N ASP A 15 30.56 12.49 -0.37
CA ASP A 15 29.91 13.79 -0.25
C ASP A 15 28.68 13.71 0.67
N ILE A 16 27.80 12.71 0.50
CA ILE A 16 26.65 12.50 1.39
C ILE A 16 27.11 12.23 2.83
N GLN A 17 28.13 11.40 3.03
CA GLN A 17 28.68 11.13 4.35
C GLN A 17 29.18 12.42 5.02
N ALA A 18 30.01 13.20 4.32
CA ALA A 18 30.53 14.45 4.83
C ALA A 18 29.41 15.47 5.17
N LEU A 19 28.35 15.52 4.37
CA LEU A 19 27.21 16.41 4.60
C LEU A 19 26.42 16.01 5.84
N LEU A 20 26.15 14.71 6.03
CA LEU A 20 25.36 14.19 7.16
C LEU A 20 26.14 14.20 8.48
N GLU A 21 27.46 14.02 8.44
CA GLU A 21 28.34 14.10 9.62
C GLU A 21 28.52 15.55 10.11
N ARG A 22 28.71 16.51 9.19
CA ARG A 22 28.97 17.91 9.55
C ARG A 22 27.73 18.66 10.01
N ASN A 23 26.60 18.50 9.30
CA ASN A 23 25.38 19.24 9.58
C ASN A 23 24.14 18.60 8.94
N ARG A 24 23.24 18.08 9.78
CA ARG A 24 21.98 17.46 9.34
C ARG A 24 21.03 18.41 8.57
N SER A 25 21.25 19.72 8.58
CA SER A 25 20.44 20.70 7.83
C SER A 25 20.79 20.80 6.34
N ASN A 26 21.82 20.11 5.83
CA ASN A 26 22.20 20.10 4.41
C ASN A 26 21.30 19.19 3.55
N TRP A 27 20.00 19.17 3.84
CA TRP A 27 19.08 18.24 3.22
C TRP A 27 18.94 18.46 1.71
N GLN A 28 19.06 19.72 1.24
CA GLN A 28 19.02 20.07 -0.18
C GLN A 28 20.13 19.34 -0.94
N GLU A 29 21.38 19.46 -0.46
CA GLU A 29 22.55 18.89 -1.12
C GLU A 29 22.50 17.36 -1.12
N VAL A 30 22.11 16.76 0.01
CA VAL A 30 21.91 15.31 0.11
C VAL A 30 20.80 14.83 -0.84
N ALA A 31 19.70 15.58 -0.95
CA ALA A 31 18.62 15.26 -1.88
C ALA A 31 19.09 15.32 -3.33
N LYS A 32 19.82 16.37 -3.72
CA LYS A 32 20.38 16.51 -5.08
C LYS A 32 21.29 15.33 -5.42
N ILE A 33 22.24 15.01 -4.54
CA ILE A 33 23.18 13.90 -4.79
C ILE A 33 22.43 12.57 -4.89
N ALA A 34 21.51 12.29 -3.95
CA ALA A 34 20.77 11.02 -3.95
C ALA A 34 19.82 10.87 -5.15
N ILE A 35 19.18 11.96 -5.60
CA ILE A 35 18.36 11.97 -6.82
C ILE A 35 19.24 11.73 -8.05
N ALA A 36 20.39 12.41 -8.16
CA ALA A 36 21.33 12.20 -9.27
C ALA A 36 21.88 10.77 -9.31
N VAL A 37 22.26 10.19 -8.16
CA VAL A 37 22.67 8.77 -8.07
C VAL A 37 21.58 7.84 -8.58
N ARG A 38 20.31 8.15 -8.28
CA ARG A 38 19.17 7.36 -8.75
C ARG A 38 18.95 7.49 -10.26
N GLU A 39 18.93 8.71 -10.78
CA GLU A 39 18.65 9.00 -12.19
C GLU A 39 19.72 8.42 -13.11
N ASP A 40 20.99 8.56 -12.71
CA ASP A 40 22.14 8.01 -13.43
C ASP A 40 22.40 6.52 -13.13
N LYS A 41 21.60 5.92 -12.25
CA LYS A 41 21.71 4.52 -11.81
C LYS A 41 23.12 4.14 -11.35
N LEU A 42 23.84 5.06 -10.71
CA LEU A 42 25.25 4.86 -10.33
C LEU A 42 25.42 3.68 -9.37
N TYR A 43 24.44 3.48 -8.49
CA TYR A 43 24.39 2.40 -7.50
C TYR A 43 24.44 0.98 -8.12
N GLN A 44 24.02 0.82 -9.38
CA GLN A 44 24.03 -0.48 -10.07
C GLN A 44 25.46 -0.99 -10.33
N GLN A 45 26.47 -0.12 -10.31
CA GLN A 45 27.87 -0.53 -10.46
C GLN A 45 28.34 -1.45 -9.33
N SER A 46 27.73 -1.32 -8.15
CA SER A 46 27.99 -2.17 -6.99
C SER A 46 27.06 -3.40 -6.91
N GLY A 47 26.24 -3.63 -7.94
CA GLY A 47 25.22 -4.70 -7.94
C GLY A 47 24.10 -4.51 -6.93
N LEU A 48 23.94 -3.28 -6.41
CA LEU A 48 22.96 -2.96 -5.38
C LEU A 48 21.66 -2.47 -6.01
N SER A 49 20.58 -2.56 -5.22
CA SER A 49 19.38 -1.76 -5.42
C SER A 49 19.60 -0.33 -4.95
N PHE A 50 18.87 0.66 -5.48
CA PHE A 50 18.91 2.03 -4.96
C PHE A 50 18.50 2.06 -3.49
N THR A 51 17.52 1.23 -3.11
CA THR A 51 17.16 1.04 -1.71
C THR A 51 18.32 0.51 -0.86
N ALA A 52 19.01 -0.52 -1.34
CA ALA A 52 20.12 -1.14 -0.62
C ALA A 52 21.28 -0.15 -0.51
N TRP A 53 21.53 0.64 -1.55
CA TRP A 53 22.47 1.75 -1.51
C TRP A 53 22.06 2.81 -0.47
N VAL A 54 20.79 3.22 -0.41
CA VAL A 54 20.29 4.14 0.64
C VAL A 54 20.43 3.53 2.04
N GLN A 55 20.21 2.22 2.20
CA GLN A 55 20.40 1.52 3.47
C GLN A 55 21.87 1.49 3.88
N GLN A 56 22.77 1.16 2.96
CA GLN A 56 24.22 1.22 3.21
C GLN A 56 24.68 2.62 3.57
N MET A 57 24.18 3.65 2.88
CA MET A 57 24.47 5.03 3.23
C MET A 57 23.94 5.41 4.61
N ALA A 58 22.74 4.94 4.98
CA ALA A 58 22.17 5.18 6.30
C ALA A 58 23.02 4.54 7.42
N GLU A 59 23.46 3.30 7.21
CA GLU A 59 24.36 2.58 8.12
C GLU A 59 25.73 3.26 8.21
N ARG A 60 26.32 3.62 7.06
CA ARG A 60 27.61 4.32 6.95
C ARG A 60 27.60 5.68 7.65
N CYS A 61 26.48 6.38 7.63
CA CYS A 61 26.33 7.71 8.24
C CYS A 61 25.71 7.67 9.65
N ASP A 62 25.50 6.50 10.25
CA ASP A 62 24.81 6.30 11.53
C ASP A 62 23.50 7.12 11.65
N CYS A 63 22.65 7.00 10.63
CA CYS A 63 21.39 7.72 10.58
C CYS A 63 20.22 6.80 10.24
N GLN A 64 19.00 7.25 10.54
CA GLN A 64 17.83 6.50 10.12
C GLN A 64 17.67 6.59 8.60
N ARG A 65 17.47 5.45 7.94
CA ARG A 65 17.16 5.39 6.50
C ARG A 65 15.99 6.28 6.10
N SER A 66 15.01 6.45 6.99
CA SER A 66 13.85 7.34 6.82
C SER A 66 14.24 8.81 6.61
N LEU A 67 15.43 9.23 7.07
CA LEU A 67 15.97 10.57 6.90
C LEU A 67 16.36 10.84 5.44
N ILE A 68 17.19 9.96 4.85
CA ILE A 68 17.64 10.09 3.46
C ILE A 68 16.43 10.03 2.51
N TRP A 69 15.49 9.12 2.76
CA TRP A 69 14.24 9.06 2.00
C TRP A 69 13.39 10.33 2.12
N ARG A 70 13.33 10.93 3.30
CA ARG A 70 12.63 12.21 3.51
C ARG A 70 13.26 13.31 2.67
N TYR A 71 14.59 13.36 2.57
CA TYR A 71 15.29 14.36 1.78
C TYR A 71 15.03 14.17 0.29
N ILE A 72 15.15 12.94 -0.21
CA ILE A 72 14.80 12.59 -1.60
C ILE A 72 13.36 13.01 -1.91
N LYS A 73 12.42 12.63 -1.03
CA LYS A 73 10.99 12.93 -1.21
C LYS A 73 10.71 14.44 -1.19
N ALA A 74 11.30 15.17 -0.23
CA ALA A 74 11.16 16.61 -0.12
C ALA A 74 11.71 17.32 -1.38
N GLY A 75 12.88 16.91 -1.87
CA GLY A 75 13.48 17.47 -3.09
C GLY A 75 12.62 17.26 -4.33
N LYS A 76 12.18 16.02 -4.58
CA LYS A 76 11.30 15.70 -5.72
C LYS A 76 9.95 16.43 -5.63
N TYR A 77 9.38 16.51 -4.44
CA TYR A 77 8.12 17.22 -4.22
C TYR A 77 8.26 18.73 -4.44
N TYR A 78 9.37 19.32 -3.98
CA TYR A 78 9.66 20.74 -4.19
C TYR A 78 9.76 21.06 -5.69
N LEU A 79 10.54 20.28 -6.46
CA LEU A 79 10.67 20.43 -7.91
C LEU A 79 9.33 20.36 -8.64
N ARG A 80 8.48 19.37 -8.28
CA ARG A 80 7.11 19.26 -8.78
C ARG A 80 6.27 20.49 -8.45
N THR A 81 6.44 21.05 -7.27
CA THR A 81 5.65 22.17 -6.76
C THR A 81 5.97 23.49 -7.47
N ILE A 82 7.22 23.67 -7.87
CA ILE A 82 7.70 24.83 -8.65
C ILE A 82 7.72 24.57 -10.17
N GLU A 83 7.28 23.39 -10.61
CA GLU A 83 7.22 22.97 -12.01
C GLU A 83 8.59 23.07 -12.74
N SER A 84 9.65 22.57 -12.08
CA SER A 84 11.01 22.56 -12.62
C SER A 84 11.58 21.16 -12.69
N ASP A 85 12.27 20.84 -13.80
CA ASP A 85 13.05 19.61 -13.97
C ASP A 85 14.53 19.77 -13.58
N SER A 86 15.00 21.00 -13.36
CA SER A 86 16.38 21.28 -12.93
C SER A 86 16.57 20.98 -11.44
N ILE A 87 17.42 19.99 -11.15
CA ILE A 87 17.74 19.52 -9.80
C ILE A 87 18.41 20.61 -8.94
N GLU A 88 19.10 21.55 -9.58
CA GLU A 88 19.76 22.70 -8.95
C GLU A 88 18.75 23.65 -8.29
N GLN A 89 17.48 23.66 -8.73
CA GLN A 89 16.46 24.50 -8.12
C GLN A 89 16.17 24.12 -6.65
N ILE A 90 16.53 22.90 -6.23
CA ILE A 90 16.39 22.46 -4.82
C ILE A 90 17.16 23.40 -3.87
N ASP A 91 18.24 24.04 -4.32
CA ASP A 91 19.02 24.98 -3.50
C ASP A 91 18.23 26.21 -3.04
N SER A 92 17.18 26.56 -3.79
CA SER A 92 16.29 27.67 -3.46
C SER A 92 15.20 27.27 -2.44
N ALA A 93 15.12 26.00 -2.05
CA ALA A 93 14.12 25.54 -1.10
C ALA A 93 14.41 26.10 0.30
N LEU A 94 13.55 27.03 0.74
CA LEU A 94 13.61 27.64 2.08
C LEU A 94 12.92 26.79 3.15
N ALA A 95 12.03 25.89 2.74
CA ALA A 95 11.27 25.04 3.64
C ALA A 95 12.12 23.89 4.22
N ALA A 96 11.82 23.49 5.46
CA ALA A 96 12.32 22.25 6.01
C ALA A 96 11.75 21.03 5.25
N PRO A 97 12.48 19.90 5.16
CA PRO A 97 12.02 18.74 4.40
C PRO A 97 10.74 18.13 4.99
N GLU A 98 10.54 18.18 6.30
CA GLU A 98 9.28 17.77 6.94
C GLU A 98 8.09 18.67 6.55
N ALA A 99 8.31 19.97 6.34
CA ALA A 99 7.25 20.88 5.91
C ALA A 99 6.77 20.53 4.49
N LEU A 100 7.72 20.26 3.58
CA LEU A 100 7.43 19.83 2.21
C LEU A 100 6.66 18.50 2.17
N VAL A 101 7.10 17.50 2.94
CA VAL A 101 6.41 16.20 3.02
C VAL A 101 4.99 16.34 3.61
N ASN A 102 4.78 17.24 4.57
CA ASN A 102 3.44 17.50 5.10
C ASN A 102 2.58 18.30 4.11
N LEU A 103 3.15 19.25 3.37
CA LEU A 103 2.46 19.99 2.32
C LEU A 103 1.93 19.05 1.24
N GLU A 104 2.68 18.02 0.85
CA GLU A 104 2.20 16.99 -0.07
C GLU A 104 0.94 16.27 0.45
N LYS A 105 0.87 15.99 1.75
CA LYS A 105 -0.33 15.38 2.36
C LYS A 105 -1.51 16.34 2.33
N VAL A 106 -1.27 17.63 2.56
CA VAL A 106 -2.30 18.67 2.47
C VAL A 106 -2.82 18.78 1.04
N GLU A 107 -1.94 18.75 0.02
CA GLU A 107 -2.32 18.77 -1.41
C GLU A 107 -3.37 17.70 -1.76
N ARG A 108 -3.22 16.50 -1.17
CA ARG A 108 -4.08 15.34 -1.47
C ARG A 108 -5.50 15.48 -0.94
N HIS A 109 -5.69 16.17 0.18
CA HIS A 109 -6.95 16.11 0.93
C HIS A 109 -7.60 17.46 1.21
N ALA A 110 -6.81 18.54 1.25
CA ALA A 110 -7.35 19.86 1.55
C ALA A 110 -7.95 20.53 0.30
N PRO A 111 -8.98 21.38 0.46
CA PRO A 111 -9.49 22.21 -0.62
C PRO A 111 -8.39 23.07 -1.24
N LYS A 112 -8.45 23.28 -2.56
CA LYS A 112 -7.44 24.05 -3.33
C LYS A 112 -7.06 25.40 -2.70
N PRO A 113 -7.99 26.23 -2.20
CA PRO A 113 -7.61 27.52 -1.60
C PRO A 113 -6.76 27.37 -0.34
N VAL A 114 -7.05 26.36 0.48
CA VAL A 114 -6.32 26.06 1.72
C VAL A 114 -4.92 25.55 1.39
N PHE A 115 -4.85 24.61 0.46
CA PHE A 115 -3.57 24.10 -0.05
C PHE A 115 -2.72 25.23 -0.64
N GLN A 116 -3.30 26.09 -1.49
CA GLN A 116 -2.55 27.17 -2.14
C GLN A 116 -1.99 28.16 -1.11
N GLY A 117 -2.80 28.55 -0.11
CA GLY A 117 -2.33 29.44 0.95
C GLY A 117 -1.20 28.83 1.80
N LEU A 118 -1.23 27.52 2.06
CA LEU A 118 -0.11 26.85 2.74
C LEU A 118 1.10 26.67 1.81
N LYS A 119 0.89 26.34 0.53
CA LYS A 119 1.94 26.21 -0.49
C LYS A 119 2.76 27.48 -0.57
N ASP A 120 2.11 28.64 -0.71
CA ASP A 120 2.80 29.93 -0.84
C ASP A 120 3.65 30.23 0.40
N LYS A 121 3.12 29.96 1.61
CA LYS A 121 3.87 30.12 2.87
C LYS A 121 5.06 29.16 2.99
N VAL A 122 4.89 27.90 2.58
CA VAL A 122 5.96 26.89 2.61
C VAL A 122 7.07 27.28 1.65
N LEU A 123 6.74 27.64 0.41
CA LEU A 123 7.73 28.09 -0.59
C LEU A 123 8.46 29.35 -0.15
N ALA A 124 7.77 30.27 0.54
CA ALA A 124 8.38 31.47 1.10
C ALA A 124 9.19 31.23 2.40
N GLY A 125 9.27 29.98 2.89
CA GLY A 125 9.96 29.65 4.15
C GLY A 125 9.27 30.19 5.42
N MET A 126 8.03 30.66 5.31
CA MET A 126 7.28 31.26 6.41
C MET A 126 6.45 30.24 7.19
N ALA A 127 6.17 29.07 6.60
CA ALA A 127 5.41 28.02 7.26
C ALA A 127 6.28 27.21 8.22
N THR A 128 5.78 26.96 9.43
CA THR A 128 6.45 26.04 10.35
C THR A 128 6.11 24.58 10.02
N VAL A 129 7.01 23.65 10.36
CA VAL A 129 6.74 22.20 10.25
C VAL A 129 5.48 21.81 11.02
N ARG A 130 5.28 22.42 12.21
CA ARG A 130 4.10 22.17 13.04
C ARG A 130 2.81 22.62 12.34
N GLU A 131 2.78 23.82 11.76
CA GLU A 131 1.63 24.33 11.01
C GLU A 131 1.28 23.39 9.85
N CYS A 132 2.28 22.97 9.06
CA CYS A 132 2.06 22.04 7.95
C CYS A 132 1.51 20.69 8.43
N ARG A 133 2.06 20.16 9.53
CA ARG A 133 1.63 18.90 10.13
C ARG A 133 0.21 18.99 10.69
N ASP A 134 -0.12 20.08 11.37
CA ASP A 134 -1.43 20.27 11.98
C ASP A 134 -2.49 20.46 10.88
N MET A 135 -2.16 21.15 9.78
CA MET A 135 -3.00 21.22 8.58
C MET A 135 -3.21 19.84 7.94
N ALA A 136 -2.13 19.06 7.78
CA ALA A 136 -2.22 17.71 7.23
C ALA A 136 -3.11 16.80 8.09
N LYS A 137 -3.09 16.96 9.42
CA LYS A 137 -3.98 16.25 10.34
C LYS A 137 -5.43 16.72 10.26
N GLN A 138 -5.66 18.02 10.06
CA GLN A 138 -7.00 18.59 9.98
C GLN A 138 -7.78 18.08 8.78
N TYR A 139 -7.12 17.99 7.62
CA TYR A 139 -7.74 17.49 6.39
C TYR A 139 -7.56 15.99 6.19
N LYS A 140 -7.03 15.29 7.20
CA LYS A 140 -6.96 13.84 7.23
C LYS A 140 -8.38 13.27 7.30
N PRO A 141 -8.84 12.44 6.34
CA PRO A 141 -10.21 11.93 6.35
C PRO A 141 -10.49 11.05 7.58
N GLU A 142 -11.65 11.25 8.24
CA GLU A 142 -12.03 10.54 9.48
C GLU A 142 -12.09 9.00 9.35
N SER A 143 -12.24 8.47 8.13
CA SER A 143 -12.24 7.03 7.84
C SER A 143 -10.89 6.35 8.08
N GLU A 144 -9.80 7.10 8.30
CA GLU A 144 -8.48 6.54 8.59
C GLU A 144 -8.34 6.06 10.06
N ASN A 145 -9.35 6.25 10.92
CA ASN A 145 -9.28 5.89 12.35
C ASN A 145 -10.38 4.94 12.87
N ARG A 146 -11.21 4.29 12.03
CA ARG A 146 -12.18 3.28 12.51
C ARG A 146 -11.89 1.89 11.91
N ARG A 147 -11.52 0.95 12.78
CA ARG A 147 -11.68 -0.49 12.52
C ARG A 147 -13.13 -0.75 12.12
N GLY A 148 -13.36 -1.17 10.87
CA GLY A 148 -14.61 -1.78 10.42
C GLY A 148 -15.62 -0.86 9.72
N ARG A 149 -15.93 -1.24 8.48
CA ARG A 149 -17.21 -1.17 7.72
C ARG A 149 -18.21 -0.05 8.10
N PRO A 150 -18.62 0.82 7.14
CA PRO A 150 -19.82 1.65 7.31
C PRO A 150 -21.07 0.77 7.51
N PRO A 151 -22.02 1.12 8.39
CA PRO A 151 -23.28 0.39 8.47
C PRO A 151 -24.01 0.46 7.11
N ALA A 152 -24.63 -0.65 6.71
CA ALA A 152 -25.46 -0.67 5.52
C ALA A 152 -26.62 0.33 5.68
N GLY A 153 -26.70 1.34 4.80
CA GLY A 153 -27.82 2.27 4.74
C GLY A 153 -27.49 3.77 4.64
N SER A 154 -26.22 4.18 4.74
CA SER A 154 -25.83 5.60 4.59
C SER A 154 -25.19 5.89 3.22
N GLU A 155 -25.84 5.45 2.14
CA GLU A 155 -25.53 5.88 0.77
C GLU A 155 -26.67 6.77 0.26
N GLY A 156 -26.39 8.07 0.10
CA GLY A 156 -27.31 9.10 -0.41
C GLY A 156 -27.31 10.32 0.53
N THR A 157 -27.00 11.55 0.13
CA THR A 157 -27.23 12.24 -1.15
C THR A 157 -26.19 13.35 -1.33
N TYR A 158 -25.51 13.39 -2.48
CA TYR A 158 -24.78 14.59 -2.94
C TYR A 158 -25.71 15.41 -3.85
N GLU A 159 -26.47 16.31 -3.26
CA GLU A 159 -27.05 17.48 -3.93
C GLU A 159 -26.43 18.69 -3.21
N HIS A 160 -25.76 19.66 -3.84
CA HIS A 160 -26.09 20.36 -5.07
C HIS A 160 -24.84 20.84 -5.83
N LEU A 161 -24.87 20.68 -7.15
CA LEU A 161 -24.25 21.59 -8.11
C LEU A 161 -25.00 22.92 -8.10
N GLY A 162 -24.27 24.03 -8.08
CA GLY A 162 -24.84 25.37 -8.17
C GLY A 162 -25.52 25.65 -9.52
N ARG A 163 -26.47 26.59 -9.50
CA ARG A 163 -26.85 27.38 -10.68
C ARG A 163 -27.29 28.79 -10.28
N GLN A 164 -26.78 29.75 -11.04
CA GLN A 164 -27.00 31.20 -10.98
C GLN A 164 -28.47 31.59 -11.22
N ASN A 165 -28.96 32.69 -10.63
CA ASN A 165 -29.07 33.99 -11.31
C ASN A 165 -29.75 35.11 -10.46
N SER A 166 -29.08 36.26 -10.47
CA SER A 166 -29.55 37.66 -10.51
C SER A 166 -30.94 38.12 -10.01
N GLN A 167 -30.85 39.25 -9.28
CA GLN A 167 -31.78 40.39 -9.09
C GLN A 167 -32.71 40.42 -7.86
N GLY A 168 -32.53 41.48 -7.04
CA GLY A 168 -33.66 42.32 -6.62
C GLY A 168 -33.99 42.46 -5.13
N SER A 169 -33.49 43.56 -4.53
CA SER A 169 -34.15 44.49 -3.59
C SER A 169 -34.59 44.10 -2.16
N GLY A 170 -34.20 44.98 -1.20
CA GLY A 170 -34.98 45.40 -0.01
C GLY A 170 -34.59 44.71 1.31
N SER A 171 -33.70 45.27 2.15
CA SER A 171 -33.89 46.31 3.18
C SER A 171 -34.47 45.83 4.52
N THR A 172 -33.67 46.02 5.60
CA THR A 172 -34.01 46.25 7.04
C THR A 172 -34.91 45.22 7.74
N ASP A 173 -34.60 44.67 8.92
CA ASP A 173 -34.37 45.40 10.17
C ASP A 173 -33.82 44.48 11.30
N SER A 174 -33.66 45.09 12.47
CA SER A 174 -32.82 44.80 13.62
C SER A 174 -33.47 43.96 14.77
N SER A 175 -32.65 43.65 15.80
CA SER A 175 -32.99 43.20 17.19
C SER A 175 -33.38 41.71 17.39
N SER A 176 -33.32 41.07 18.57
CA SER A 176 -32.44 41.04 19.76
C SER A 176 -33.01 39.94 20.68
N ALA A 177 -32.16 39.34 21.52
CA ALA A 177 -32.44 38.70 22.81
C ALA A 177 -33.06 37.28 22.94
N ASP A 178 -32.42 36.53 23.86
CA ASP A 178 -32.95 35.70 24.94
C ASP A 178 -33.35 34.22 24.80
N SER A 179 -32.45 33.38 25.33
CA SER A 179 -32.61 32.49 26.51
C SER A 179 -33.69 31.40 26.61
N SER A 180 -33.19 30.24 27.09
CA SER A 180 -33.75 29.35 28.13
C SER A 180 -34.40 28.01 27.72
N PHE A 181 -33.70 26.93 28.12
CA PHE A 181 -34.09 25.82 29.03
C PHE A 181 -35.35 24.94 28.82
N ALA A 182 -35.14 23.67 29.25
CA ALA A 182 -36.05 22.56 29.58
C ALA A 182 -36.51 21.67 28.42
N ASP A 183 -35.96 20.47 28.29
CA ASP A 183 -36.31 19.20 28.98
C ASP A 183 -37.52 18.50 28.36
N GLY A 184 -37.30 17.27 27.89
CA GLY A 184 -38.28 16.46 27.19
C GLY A 184 -37.76 15.04 26.96
N ASP A 185 -37.79 14.28 28.05
CA ASP A 185 -37.64 12.83 28.18
C ASP A 185 -38.32 12.02 27.06
N LEU A 186 -37.67 10.96 26.56
CA LEU A 186 -38.33 9.82 25.91
C LEU A 186 -37.42 8.57 25.94
N THR A 187 -37.76 7.72 26.89
CA THR A 187 -37.48 6.29 27.03
C THR A 187 -37.33 5.47 25.74
N THR A 188 -36.30 4.61 25.68
CA THR A 188 -36.40 3.28 25.04
C THR A 188 -35.53 2.25 25.78
N SER A 189 -36.16 1.12 26.11
CA SER A 189 -35.59 -0.03 26.81
C SER A 189 -34.57 -0.82 25.98
N SER A 190 -33.46 -1.15 26.61
CA SER A 190 -32.84 -2.49 26.73
C SER A 190 -33.14 -3.53 25.65
N LEU A 191 -32.07 -4.06 25.02
CA LEU A 191 -31.85 -5.51 24.85
C LEU A 191 -30.36 -5.82 24.58
N ALA A 192 -29.75 -6.43 25.61
CA ALA A 192 -28.64 -7.41 25.64
C ALA A 192 -27.36 -7.17 24.81
N THR A 193 -26.32 -6.71 25.52
CA THR A 193 -24.90 -6.94 25.22
C THR A 193 -24.51 -8.38 25.62
N ASN A 194 -23.82 -9.11 24.73
CA ASN A 194 -23.04 -10.28 25.14
C ASN A 194 -21.56 -9.88 25.21
N ASP A 195 -21.05 -9.91 26.44
CA ASP A 195 -19.66 -9.74 26.83
C ASP A 195 -18.76 -10.84 26.27
N ILE A 196 -17.60 -10.44 25.76
CA ILE A 196 -16.39 -11.30 25.73
C ILE A 196 -15.30 -10.55 26.50
N SER A 197 -15.42 -10.58 27.82
CA SER A 197 -14.37 -10.22 28.76
C SER A 197 -13.89 -11.48 29.48
N SER A 198 -13.00 -12.27 28.85
CA SER A 198 -12.40 -13.42 29.55
C SER A 198 -11.00 -13.81 29.08
N ILE A 199 -10.22 -12.89 28.50
CA ILE A 199 -8.76 -13.07 28.38
C ILE A 199 -8.10 -11.77 28.85
N GLY A 200 -7.77 -11.73 30.13
CA GLY A 200 -7.14 -10.59 30.79
C GLY A 200 -5.69 -10.41 30.37
N ILE A 201 -5.46 -9.80 29.21
CA ILE A 201 -4.15 -9.27 28.83
C ILE A 201 -4.32 -7.77 28.57
N SER A 202 -3.60 -6.96 29.36
CA SER A 202 -3.63 -5.50 29.25
C SER A 202 -3.17 -5.06 27.84
N PRO A 203 -3.89 -4.15 27.17
CA PRO A 203 -3.48 -3.58 25.88
C PRO A 203 -2.11 -2.90 25.92
N VAL A 204 -1.65 -2.49 27.11
CA VAL A 204 -0.34 -1.88 27.33
C VAL A 204 0.78 -2.93 27.27
N ALA A 205 0.55 -4.14 27.79
CA ALA A 205 1.53 -5.22 27.78
C ALA A 205 1.81 -5.76 26.37
N ILE A 206 0.80 -5.76 25.49
CA ILE A 206 0.98 -6.07 24.06
C ILE A 206 1.81 -4.98 23.38
N ARG A 207 1.61 -3.71 23.77
CA ARG A 207 2.30 -2.57 23.17
C ARG A 207 3.78 -2.56 23.54
N GLU A 208 4.11 -2.88 24.79
CA GLU A 208 5.50 -2.97 25.27
C GLU A 208 6.26 -4.17 24.68
N ALA A 209 5.58 -5.32 24.48
CA ALA A 209 6.18 -6.48 23.81
C ALA A 209 6.47 -6.25 22.31
N VAL A 210 5.66 -5.41 21.64
CA VAL A 210 5.86 -5.07 20.21
C VAL A 210 6.90 -3.97 20.02
N THR A 211 7.02 -3.02 20.96
CA THR A 211 8.05 -1.96 20.88
C THR A 211 9.44 -2.39 21.35
N GLY A 212 9.54 -3.48 22.13
CA GLY A 212 10.80 -3.97 22.69
C GLY A 212 11.72 -4.75 21.74
N LEU A 213 11.31 -4.99 20.48
CA LEU A 213 12.04 -5.84 19.53
C LEU A 213 12.47 -5.12 18.25
N MET A 214 12.34 -3.80 18.16
CA MET A 214 12.81 -3.01 17.02
C MET A 214 14.21 -2.44 17.23
N THR A 215 15.13 -3.32 17.62
CA THR A 215 16.56 -3.15 17.39
C THR A 215 16.91 -4.01 16.17
N THR A 216 17.28 -3.37 15.06
CA THR A 216 17.90 -3.96 13.85
C THR A 216 17.15 -5.15 13.23
N GLY A 217 16.37 -4.94 12.16
CA GLY A 217 15.88 -6.08 11.38
C GLY A 217 14.88 -5.72 10.29
N SER A 218 15.19 -6.13 9.06
CA SER A 218 14.25 -6.26 7.94
C SER A 218 12.94 -6.94 8.37
N MET A 219 11.80 -6.53 7.81
CA MET A 219 10.53 -7.20 8.10
C MET A 219 10.62 -8.69 7.71
N PRO A 220 10.08 -9.61 8.53
CA PRO A 220 10.05 -11.01 8.17
C PRO A 220 9.21 -11.21 6.89
N PRO A 221 9.56 -12.16 6.00
CA PRO A 221 8.89 -12.34 4.70
C PRO A 221 7.36 -12.46 4.77
N GLY A 222 6.82 -13.09 5.83
CA GLY A 222 5.38 -13.18 6.06
C GLY A 222 4.70 -11.83 6.31
N ALA A 223 5.38 -10.89 6.98
CA ALA A 223 4.87 -9.54 7.18
C ALA A 223 4.91 -8.71 5.89
N VAL A 224 5.92 -8.95 5.04
CA VAL A 224 6.04 -8.34 3.71
C VAL A 224 4.85 -8.75 2.82
N ALA A 225 4.57 -10.05 2.72
CA ALA A 225 3.44 -10.55 1.92
C ALA A 225 2.09 -9.98 2.41
N GLN A 226 1.87 -9.91 3.72
CA GLN A 226 0.67 -9.31 4.29
C GLN A 226 0.54 -7.81 3.98
N ASN A 227 1.64 -7.05 4.04
CA ASN A 227 1.64 -5.64 3.67
C ASN A 227 1.28 -5.46 2.18
N ILE A 228 1.81 -6.31 1.29
CA ILE A 228 1.46 -6.31 -0.13
C ILE A 228 -0.05 -6.55 -0.32
N VAL A 229 -0.61 -7.59 0.32
CA VAL A 229 -2.05 -7.89 0.26
C VAL A 229 -2.90 -6.69 0.71
N GLN A 230 -2.51 -6.04 1.81
CA GLN A 230 -3.23 -4.88 2.34
C GLN A 230 -3.18 -3.70 1.37
N THR A 231 -1.99 -3.39 0.84
CA THR A 231 -1.78 -2.30 -0.11
C THR A 231 -2.55 -2.53 -1.41
N LEU A 232 -2.51 -3.75 -1.96
CA LEU A 232 -3.28 -4.13 -3.15
C LEU A 232 -4.79 -4.00 -2.93
N SER A 233 -5.27 -4.32 -1.72
CA SER A 233 -6.70 -4.19 -1.37
C SER A 233 -7.13 -2.74 -1.22
N PHE A 234 -6.28 -1.90 -0.63
CA PHE A 234 -6.56 -0.50 -0.43
C PHE A 234 -6.56 0.28 -1.76
N THR A 235 -5.57 0.02 -2.60
CA THR A 235 -5.39 0.69 -3.90
C THR A 235 -6.03 -0.08 -5.07
N LEU A 236 -6.91 -1.03 -4.78
CA LEU A 236 -7.47 -1.99 -5.75
C LEU A 236 -7.97 -1.32 -7.02
N VAL A 237 -8.75 -0.27 -6.88
CA VAL A 237 -9.32 0.46 -8.01
C VAL A 237 -8.23 1.07 -8.89
N ASP A 238 -7.20 1.68 -8.28
CA ASP A 238 -6.20 2.46 -9.01
C ASP A 238 -5.24 1.59 -9.81
N TRP A 239 -4.71 0.52 -9.20
CA TRP A 239 -3.79 -0.37 -9.93
C TRP A 239 -4.53 -1.22 -10.97
N THR A 240 -5.74 -1.74 -10.67
CA THR A 240 -6.51 -2.52 -11.66
C THR A 240 -6.93 -1.67 -12.85
N LYS A 241 -7.32 -0.42 -12.61
CA LYS A 241 -7.67 0.55 -13.65
C LYS A 241 -6.48 0.82 -14.57
N ARG A 242 -5.29 1.03 -14.01
CA ARG A 242 -4.04 1.21 -14.78
C ARG A 242 -3.71 -0.04 -15.59
N CYS A 243 -3.72 -1.22 -14.97
CA CYS A 243 -3.44 -2.50 -15.63
C CYS A 243 -4.40 -2.80 -16.79
N ALA A 244 -5.70 -2.51 -16.66
CA ALA A 244 -6.69 -2.74 -17.72
C ALA A 244 -6.82 -1.56 -18.72
N GLY A 245 -6.06 -0.48 -18.56
CA GLY A 245 -6.15 0.70 -19.42
C GLY A 245 -7.51 1.42 -19.34
N MET A 246 -8.20 1.32 -18.20
CA MET A 246 -9.54 1.85 -18.00
C MET A 246 -9.49 3.32 -17.60
N ARG A 247 -10.42 4.14 -18.11
CA ARG A 247 -10.48 5.58 -17.77
C ARG A 247 -11.42 5.87 -16.59
N TYR A 248 -12.33 4.97 -16.30
CA TYR A 248 -13.34 5.08 -15.25
C TYR A 248 -13.15 3.99 -14.18
N PRO A 249 -13.55 4.24 -12.92
CA PRO A 249 -13.49 3.24 -11.86
C PRO A 249 -14.46 2.08 -12.14
N PRO A 250 -14.21 0.89 -11.59
CA PRO A 250 -15.13 -0.23 -11.73
C PRO A 250 -16.44 0.03 -11.00
N LYS A 251 -17.55 -0.49 -11.55
CA LYS A 251 -18.86 -0.42 -10.92
C LYS A 251 -18.93 -1.28 -9.67
N HIS A 252 -18.44 -2.53 -9.74
CA HIS A 252 -18.33 -3.41 -8.58
C HIS A 252 -16.97 -4.10 -8.60
N TYR A 253 -16.43 -4.37 -7.42
CA TYR A 253 -15.18 -5.10 -7.27
C TYR A 253 -15.14 -5.82 -5.93
N VAL A 254 -14.39 -6.91 -5.87
CA VAL A 254 -14.12 -7.64 -4.62
C VAL A 254 -12.75 -8.30 -4.75
N ALA A 255 -12.03 -8.37 -3.63
CA ALA A 255 -10.77 -9.11 -3.53
C ALA A 255 -10.90 -10.32 -2.62
N HIS A 256 -10.12 -11.34 -2.92
CA HIS A 256 -10.02 -12.58 -2.18
C HIS A 256 -8.56 -12.98 -2.08
N THR A 257 -8.18 -13.56 -0.94
CA THR A 257 -6.85 -14.12 -0.74
C THR A 257 -6.89 -15.64 -0.73
N GLU A 258 -5.73 -16.26 -0.95
CA GLU A 258 -5.51 -17.70 -0.77
C GLU A 258 -6.52 -18.56 -1.57
N VAL A 259 -6.86 -18.17 -2.81
CA VAL A 259 -7.90 -18.83 -3.61
C VAL A 259 -7.35 -20.14 -4.19
N ARG A 260 -7.90 -21.26 -3.74
CA ARG A 260 -7.46 -22.59 -4.16
C ARG A 260 -8.22 -23.04 -5.39
N VAL A 261 -7.53 -23.46 -6.43
CA VAL A 261 -8.14 -24.05 -7.62
C VAL A 261 -7.53 -25.43 -7.89
N SER A 262 -8.37 -26.37 -8.33
CA SER A 262 -7.93 -27.71 -8.69
C SER A 262 -8.10 -27.90 -10.19
N HIS A 263 -7.01 -28.21 -10.91
CA HIS A 263 -7.04 -28.41 -12.34
C HIS A 263 -6.13 -29.56 -12.75
N ARG A 264 -6.66 -30.53 -13.52
CA ARG A 264 -5.93 -31.72 -14.00
C ARG A 264 -5.12 -32.43 -12.88
N LYS A 265 -5.77 -32.67 -11.74
CA LYS A 265 -5.18 -33.27 -10.52
C LYS A 265 -4.07 -32.45 -9.83
N LYS A 266 -3.79 -31.22 -10.30
CA LYS A 266 -2.91 -30.28 -9.61
C LYS A 266 -3.75 -29.38 -8.72
N ARG A 267 -3.32 -29.22 -7.46
CA ARG A 267 -3.87 -28.23 -6.53
C ARG A 267 -2.99 -27.00 -6.60
N LEU A 268 -3.62 -25.86 -6.86
CA LEU A 268 -3.01 -24.57 -7.10
C LEU A 268 -3.62 -23.57 -6.13
N ARG A 269 -2.87 -22.53 -5.78
CA ARG A 269 -3.34 -21.49 -4.88
C ARG A 269 -2.85 -20.14 -5.40
N LEU A 270 -3.81 -19.27 -5.71
CA LEU A 270 -3.54 -17.87 -6.04
C LEU A 270 -3.51 -17.07 -4.73
N ASP A 271 -2.44 -16.32 -4.52
CA ASP A 271 -2.27 -15.54 -3.29
C ASP A 271 -3.31 -14.43 -3.17
N TYR A 272 -3.56 -13.73 -4.28
CA TYR A 272 -4.51 -12.64 -4.34
C TYR A 272 -5.31 -12.65 -5.65
N VAL A 273 -6.62 -12.46 -5.55
CA VAL A 273 -7.54 -12.45 -6.68
C VAL A 273 -8.48 -11.27 -6.54
N SER A 274 -8.64 -10.45 -7.58
CA SER A 274 -9.71 -9.47 -7.65
C SER A 274 -10.68 -9.76 -8.79
N VAL A 275 -11.98 -9.68 -8.49
CA VAL A 275 -13.06 -9.82 -9.48
C VAL A 275 -13.65 -8.45 -9.71
N ILE A 276 -13.51 -7.94 -10.93
CA ILE A 276 -13.86 -6.58 -11.31
C ILE A 276 -15.04 -6.59 -12.29
N ARG A 277 -16.02 -5.74 -12.05
CA ARG A 277 -17.08 -5.41 -13.00
C ARG A 277 -17.00 -3.95 -13.36
N TRP A 278 -16.44 -3.64 -14.53
CA TRP A 278 -16.33 -2.27 -15.03
C TRP A 278 -17.70 -1.62 -15.27
N SER A 279 -18.64 -2.36 -15.85
CA SER A 279 -20.00 -1.88 -16.09
C SER A 279 -21.00 -3.03 -16.16
N ASN A 280 -22.30 -2.72 -16.19
CA ASN A 280 -23.33 -3.76 -16.32
C ASN A 280 -23.30 -4.49 -17.66
N LYS A 281 -22.73 -3.87 -18.70
CA LYS A 281 -22.70 -4.36 -20.09
C LYS A 281 -21.48 -5.21 -20.41
N ARG A 282 -20.46 -5.24 -19.53
CA ARG A 282 -19.23 -6.00 -19.73
C ARG A 282 -19.22 -7.25 -18.85
N PRO A 283 -18.57 -8.34 -19.29
CA PRO A 283 -18.31 -9.47 -18.41
C PRO A 283 -17.46 -9.05 -17.22
N LYS A 284 -17.51 -9.83 -16.14
CA LYS A 284 -16.59 -9.67 -15.02
C LYS A 284 -15.19 -10.08 -15.49
N GLU A 285 -14.18 -9.33 -15.06
CA GLU A 285 -12.78 -9.58 -15.34
C GLU A 285 -12.07 -9.96 -14.04
N VAL A 286 -11.15 -10.92 -14.14
CA VAL A 286 -10.42 -11.45 -12.99
C VAL A 286 -8.95 -11.04 -13.09
N PHE A 287 -8.42 -10.43 -12.03
CA PHE A 287 -6.97 -10.27 -11.86
C PHE A 287 -6.48 -11.34 -10.89
N GLY A 288 -5.56 -12.18 -11.35
CA GLY A 288 -4.75 -13.04 -10.47
C GLY A 288 -3.44 -12.33 -10.14
N VAL A 289 -3.06 -12.31 -8.87
CA VAL A 289 -1.81 -11.74 -8.42
C VAL A 289 -1.08 -12.76 -7.56
N GLU A 290 0.13 -13.11 -8.00
CA GLU A 290 1.06 -13.95 -7.24
C GLU A 290 2.03 -13.05 -6.47
N ILE A 291 2.14 -13.24 -5.16
CA ILE A 291 2.91 -12.36 -4.29
C ILE A 291 4.24 -13.02 -3.99
N LYS A 292 5.35 -12.37 -4.36
CA LYS A 292 6.69 -12.88 -4.02
C LYS A 292 7.35 -11.96 -3.01
N SER A 293 7.67 -12.53 -1.86
CA SER A 293 8.25 -11.80 -0.73
C SER A 293 9.78 -11.79 -0.75
N SER A 294 10.40 -12.69 -1.51
CA SER A 294 11.87 -12.86 -1.61
C SER A 294 12.25 -13.54 -2.92
N LEU A 295 13.54 -13.49 -3.28
CA LEU A 295 14.07 -14.20 -4.45
C LEU A 295 13.84 -15.72 -4.36
N ALA A 296 14.10 -16.32 -3.20
CA ALA A 296 13.88 -17.76 -2.98
C ALA A 296 12.41 -18.15 -3.23
N ASP A 297 11.45 -17.36 -2.74
CA ASP A 297 10.01 -17.59 -2.96
C ASP A 297 9.66 -17.59 -4.47
N PHE A 298 10.32 -16.74 -5.24
CA PHE A 298 10.16 -16.69 -6.69
C PHE A 298 10.81 -17.88 -7.41
N GLU A 299 12.05 -18.23 -7.07
CA GLU A 299 12.79 -19.33 -7.72
C GLU A 299 12.13 -20.70 -7.53
N HIS A 300 11.47 -20.91 -6.39
CA HIS A 300 10.77 -22.17 -6.09
C HIS A 300 9.42 -22.28 -6.81
N ASP A 301 8.82 -21.16 -7.23
CA ASP A 301 7.54 -21.17 -7.93
C ASP A 301 7.72 -21.36 -9.44
N GLN A 302 7.92 -22.61 -9.84
CA GLN A 302 7.99 -22.99 -11.25
C GLN A 302 6.61 -23.26 -11.87
N LYS A 303 5.53 -23.13 -11.08
CA LYS A 303 4.17 -23.51 -11.49
C LYS A 303 3.30 -22.31 -11.85
N TRP A 304 3.79 -21.10 -11.64
CA TRP A 304 3.05 -19.87 -11.93
C TRP A 304 2.42 -19.80 -13.33
N PRO A 305 3.01 -20.33 -14.44
CA PRO A 305 2.37 -20.24 -15.75
C PRO A 305 1.03 -20.99 -15.81
N LEU A 306 0.81 -21.96 -14.91
CA LEU A 306 -0.46 -22.67 -14.79
C LEU A 306 -1.58 -21.77 -14.30
N TYR A 307 -1.28 -20.63 -13.67
CA TYR A 307 -2.27 -19.68 -13.16
C TYR A 307 -2.94 -18.84 -14.27
N LEU A 308 -2.27 -18.67 -15.42
CA LEU A 308 -2.73 -17.81 -16.51
C LEU A 308 -4.10 -18.20 -17.08
N GLN A 309 -4.47 -19.47 -17.00
CA GLN A 309 -5.77 -19.95 -17.47
C GLN A 309 -6.95 -19.58 -16.54
N PHE A 310 -6.70 -19.07 -15.33
CA PHE A 310 -7.77 -18.79 -14.35
C PHE A 310 -8.14 -17.31 -14.25
N CYS A 311 -7.42 -16.43 -14.96
CA CYS A 311 -7.61 -14.98 -14.87
C CYS A 311 -7.67 -14.32 -16.25
N ASP A 312 -8.21 -13.10 -16.30
CA ASP A 312 -8.18 -12.23 -17.47
C ASP A 312 -6.91 -11.36 -17.46
N TYR A 313 -6.30 -11.13 -16.30
CA TYR A 313 -5.00 -10.46 -16.14
C TYR A 313 -4.22 -11.17 -15.04
N PHE A 314 -2.93 -11.38 -15.26
CA PHE A 314 -2.04 -11.97 -14.26
C PHE A 314 -0.90 -11.01 -13.94
N CYS A 315 -0.59 -10.80 -12.66
CA CYS A 315 0.56 -10.01 -12.24
C CYS A 315 1.39 -10.74 -11.20
N PHE A 316 2.69 -10.49 -11.19
CA PHE A 316 3.48 -10.61 -9.96
C PHE A 316 3.35 -9.33 -9.13
N ALA A 317 3.28 -9.47 -7.81
CA ALA A 317 3.44 -8.37 -6.87
C ALA A 317 4.66 -8.61 -5.98
N VAL A 318 5.57 -7.65 -5.97
CA VAL A 318 6.85 -7.73 -5.27
C VAL A 318 7.10 -6.45 -4.46
N PRO A 319 7.89 -6.51 -3.38
CA PRO A 319 8.34 -5.32 -2.66
C PRO A 319 9.06 -4.38 -3.63
N ALA A 320 8.64 -3.12 -3.67
CA ALA A 320 9.22 -2.09 -4.54
C ALA A 320 10.70 -1.87 -4.28
N GLU A 321 11.20 -2.38 -3.16
CA GLU A 321 12.51 -2.07 -2.68
C GLU A 321 13.47 -3.25 -2.72
N ASN A 322 12.96 -4.40 -3.16
CA ASN A 322 13.74 -5.58 -3.48
C ASN A 322 14.04 -5.60 -4.99
N GLU A 323 15.00 -4.80 -5.44
CA GLU A 323 15.33 -4.72 -6.88
C GLU A 323 15.90 -6.04 -7.42
N GLU A 324 16.60 -6.83 -6.60
CA GLU A 324 17.05 -8.17 -7.03
C GLU A 324 15.87 -9.06 -7.41
N LEU A 325 14.81 -9.07 -6.60
CA LEU A 325 13.58 -9.78 -6.93
C LEU A 325 12.85 -9.14 -8.13
N ILE A 326 12.81 -7.82 -8.24
CA ILE A 326 12.22 -7.14 -9.41
C ILE A 326 12.95 -7.55 -10.68
N ASP A 327 14.28 -7.50 -10.69
CA ASP A 327 15.13 -7.87 -11.83
C ASP A 327 14.99 -9.34 -12.15
N ALA A 328 14.96 -10.22 -11.14
CA ALA A 328 14.71 -11.64 -11.34
C ALA A 328 13.34 -11.89 -11.97
N VAL A 329 12.28 -11.24 -11.49
CA VAL A 329 10.93 -11.37 -12.07
C VAL A 329 10.88 -10.82 -13.49
N GLN A 330 11.51 -9.66 -13.75
CA GLN A 330 11.59 -9.08 -15.09
C GLN A 330 12.38 -9.94 -16.07
N THR A 331 13.42 -10.63 -15.60
CA THR A 331 14.28 -11.51 -16.41
C THR A 331 13.61 -12.86 -16.68
N VAL A 332 13.04 -13.47 -15.63
CA VAL A 332 12.43 -14.81 -15.70
C VAL A 332 11.10 -14.77 -16.41
N VAL A 333 10.33 -13.68 -16.33
CA VAL A 333 9.15 -13.53 -17.18
C VAL A 333 9.63 -13.13 -18.58
N PRO A 334 9.86 -14.10 -19.49
CA PRO A 334 10.59 -13.85 -20.72
C PRO A 334 9.72 -13.05 -21.68
N GLU A 335 10.27 -12.68 -22.84
CA GLU A 335 9.45 -12.18 -23.96
C GLU A 335 8.27 -13.12 -24.32
N ALA A 336 8.41 -14.42 -24.03
CA ALA A 336 7.36 -15.42 -24.23
C ALA A 336 6.11 -15.23 -23.34
N HIS A 337 6.21 -14.43 -22.27
CA HIS A 337 5.12 -14.14 -21.33
C HIS A 337 4.89 -12.63 -21.14
N GLN A 338 4.98 -11.86 -22.23
CA GLN A 338 4.70 -10.42 -22.24
C GLN A 338 3.29 -10.06 -21.73
N GLU A 339 2.38 -11.02 -21.68
CA GLU A 339 1.03 -10.85 -21.14
C GLU A 339 0.96 -10.70 -19.62
N VAL A 340 2.05 -10.99 -18.89
CA VAL A 340 2.09 -10.93 -17.43
C VAL A 340 2.48 -9.53 -16.94
N GLY A 341 1.75 -8.98 -15.97
CA GLY A 341 2.08 -7.71 -15.33
C GLY A 341 3.08 -7.85 -14.19
N ILE A 342 3.70 -6.73 -13.80
CA ILE A 342 4.59 -6.65 -12.64
C ILE A 342 4.20 -5.41 -11.83
N LEU A 343 3.87 -5.64 -10.56
CA LEU A 343 3.50 -4.63 -9.58
C LEU A 343 4.62 -4.51 -8.53
N ALA A 344 5.18 -3.32 -8.39
CA ALA A 344 6.07 -2.98 -7.28
C ALA A 344 5.24 -2.30 -6.19
N VAL A 345 5.34 -2.80 -4.97
CA VAL A 345 4.54 -2.33 -3.84
C VAL A 345 5.46 -1.85 -2.72
N ASP A 346 5.33 -0.59 -2.31
CA ASP A 346 6.07 -0.07 -1.14
C ASP A 346 5.66 -0.87 0.11
N THR A 347 6.64 -1.47 0.78
CA THR A 347 6.44 -2.29 1.97
C THR A 347 7.12 -1.73 3.21
N PHE A 348 7.98 -0.71 3.08
CA PHE A 348 8.64 -0.09 4.25
C PHE A 348 7.72 0.76 5.09
N ASN A 349 6.66 1.26 4.47
CA ASN A 349 5.67 1.98 5.20
C ASN A 349 4.60 1.00 5.70
N THR A 350 4.48 0.93 7.03
CA THR A 350 3.50 0.06 7.71
C THR A 350 2.08 0.64 7.63
N ASP A 351 1.96 1.88 7.14
CA ASP A 351 0.69 2.54 6.84
C ASP A 351 0.30 2.26 5.37
N ALA A 352 -0.37 1.12 5.14
CA ALA A 352 -0.80 0.65 3.81
C ALA A 352 -1.61 1.69 3.01
N PHE A 353 -2.16 2.71 3.67
CA PHE A 353 -2.89 3.83 3.08
C PHE A 353 -2.00 4.78 2.24
N SER A 354 -0.69 4.72 2.45
CA SER A 354 0.29 5.58 1.80
C SER A 354 1.28 4.82 0.91
N ASN A 355 1.14 3.49 0.85
CA ASN A 355 1.95 2.63 0.02
C ASN A 355 1.41 2.70 -1.40
N GLU A 356 2.26 3.11 -2.33
CA GLU A 356 1.90 3.18 -3.73
C GLU A 356 2.14 1.82 -4.40
N VAL A 357 1.23 1.44 -5.29
CA VAL A 357 1.45 0.34 -6.23
C VAL A 357 1.95 0.95 -7.53
N GLU A 358 3.22 0.73 -7.84
CA GLU A 358 3.79 1.08 -9.13
C GLU A 358 3.58 -0.07 -10.12
N VAL A 359 3.01 0.24 -11.29
CA VAL A 359 2.83 -0.74 -12.37
C VAL A 359 4.07 -0.70 -13.24
N LEU A 360 5.08 -1.51 -12.90
CA LEU A 360 6.33 -1.59 -13.66
C LEU A 360 6.11 -2.16 -15.06
N ARG A 361 5.19 -3.13 -15.18
CA ARG A 361 4.76 -3.68 -16.46
C ARG A 361 3.25 -3.92 -16.44
N SER A 362 2.54 -3.38 -17.42
CA SER A 362 1.10 -3.62 -17.55
C SER A 362 0.83 -5.02 -18.11
N PRO A 363 -0.11 -5.79 -17.52
CA PRO A 363 -0.49 -7.09 -18.08
C PRO A 363 -1.29 -6.93 -19.37
N ALA A 364 -1.20 -7.90 -20.27
CA ALA A 364 -2.12 -8.04 -21.38
C ALA A 364 -3.31 -8.91 -20.98
N LYS A 365 -4.43 -8.76 -21.69
CA LYS A 365 -5.64 -9.51 -21.39
C LYS A 365 -5.51 -10.97 -21.87
N LEU A 366 -5.64 -11.90 -20.93
CA LEU A 366 -5.65 -13.35 -21.12
C LEU A 366 -7.04 -13.85 -21.50
N LYS A 367 -7.11 -15.05 -22.11
CA LYS A 367 -8.37 -15.73 -22.40
C LYS A 367 -9.06 -16.26 -21.12
N GLY A 368 -8.27 -16.72 -20.14
CA GLY A 368 -8.79 -17.31 -18.90
C GLY A 368 -9.68 -18.53 -19.15
N GLU A 369 -9.20 -19.53 -19.91
CA GLU A 369 -10.00 -20.70 -20.37
C GLU A 369 -10.65 -21.50 -19.25
N SER A 370 -10.05 -21.49 -18.05
CA SER A 370 -10.47 -22.25 -16.88
C SER A 370 -10.98 -21.37 -15.73
N LYS A 371 -11.29 -20.08 -15.98
CA LYS A 371 -11.73 -19.15 -14.93
C LYS A 371 -13.02 -19.55 -14.20
N TYR A 372 -13.82 -20.43 -14.80
CA TYR A 372 -15.01 -20.99 -14.15
C TYR A 372 -14.66 -21.77 -12.86
N LEU A 373 -13.49 -22.44 -12.81
CA LEU A 373 -13.02 -23.14 -11.60
C LEU A 373 -12.71 -22.17 -10.47
N LEU A 374 -12.19 -20.97 -10.81
CA LEU A 374 -11.99 -19.91 -9.83
C LEU A 374 -13.33 -19.40 -9.31
N TYR A 375 -14.30 -19.16 -10.20
CA TYR A 375 -15.64 -18.74 -9.79
C TYR A 375 -16.33 -19.80 -8.91
N GLU A 376 -16.21 -21.08 -9.25
CA GLU A 376 -16.74 -22.20 -8.45
C GLU A 376 -16.24 -22.13 -7.01
N THR A 377 -14.92 -22.02 -6.78
CA THR A 377 -14.35 -21.86 -5.44
C THR A 377 -14.86 -20.60 -4.73
N LEU A 378 -15.01 -19.47 -5.43
CA LEU A 378 -15.56 -18.26 -4.84
C LEU A 378 -17.03 -18.40 -4.46
N TYR A 379 -17.81 -19.15 -5.26
CA TYR A 379 -19.21 -19.47 -4.94
C TYR A 379 -19.30 -20.40 -3.73
N GLU A 380 -18.49 -21.46 -3.65
CA GLU A 380 -18.43 -22.34 -2.48
C GLU A 380 -18.13 -21.55 -1.21
N ARG A 381 -17.15 -20.64 -1.26
CA ARG A 381 -16.84 -19.72 -0.15
C ARG A 381 -18.02 -18.85 0.24
N ALA A 382 -18.72 -18.26 -0.73
CA ALA A 382 -19.88 -17.42 -0.47
C ALA A 382 -21.06 -18.21 0.13
N LEU A 383 -21.19 -19.49 -0.21
CA LEU A 383 -22.18 -20.40 0.36
C LEU A 383 -21.76 -20.97 1.72
N GLY A 384 -20.53 -20.69 2.19
CA GLY A 384 -19.99 -21.25 3.42
C GLY A 384 -19.67 -22.74 3.31
N TRP A 385 -19.49 -23.27 2.11
CA TRP A 385 -19.09 -24.65 1.87
C TRP A 385 -17.59 -24.77 2.12
N SER A 386 -17.20 -24.87 3.39
CA SER A 386 -15.86 -25.32 3.75
C SER A 386 -15.82 -26.83 3.47
N GLY A 387 -14.95 -27.24 2.54
CA GLY A 387 -14.57 -28.64 2.48
C GLY A 387 -14.11 -29.04 3.89
N ALA A 388 -14.81 -29.98 4.51
CA ALA A 388 -14.41 -30.52 5.81
C ALA A 388 -12.94 -30.91 5.69
N GLU A 389 -12.07 -30.16 6.34
CA GLU A 389 -10.72 -30.63 6.60
C GLU A 389 -10.90 -31.81 7.55
N THR A 390 -11.02 -33.01 7.00
CA THR A 390 -10.68 -34.23 7.73
C THR A 390 -9.18 -34.18 7.96
N SER A 391 -8.78 -33.31 8.88
CA SER A 391 -7.54 -33.46 9.60
C SER A 391 -7.62 -34.84 10.24
N GLY A 392 -6.64 -35.68 9.92
CA GLY A 392 -6.40 -36.92 10.65
C GLY A 392 -6.08 -36.56 12.09
N ALA A 393 -7.11 -36.38 12.90
CA ALA A 393 -7.01 -36.51 14.34
C ALA A 393 -6.73 -37.98 14.60
N GLY A 394 -5.49 -38.28 14.96
CA GLY A 394 -5.06 -39.59 15.39
C GLY A 394 -6.00 -40.11 16.46
N ALA A 395 -6.77 -41.13 16.10
CA ALA A 395 -7.35 -42.05 17.04
C ALA A 395 -6.19 -42.87 17.65
N SER A 396 -5.62 -42.38 18.74
CA SER A 396 -4.82 -43.20 19.65
C SER A 396 -5.10 -42.77 21.08
N GLY A 397 -6.09 -43.42 21.70
CA GLY A 397 -6.43 -43.13 23.09
C GLY A 397 -7.78 -43.64 23.55
N ALA A 398 -8.17 -44.87 23.21
CA ALA A 398 -9.19 -45.58 23.98
C ALA A 398 -8.93 -47.08 23.86
N GLY A 399 -8.43 -47.68 24.94
CA GLY A 399 -8.24 -49.10 25.04
C GLY A 399 -9.57 -49.84 24.92
N ALA A 400 -9.57 -50.87 24.08
CA ALA A 400 -10.49 -51.98 24.20
C ALA A 400 -9.66 -53.25 24.13
N SER A 401 -9.60 -53.92 25.27
CA SER A 401 -9.18 -55.30 25.41
C SER A 401 -9.96 -56.20 24.46
N ARG A 402 -9.30 -57.22 23.91
CA ARG A 402 -9.64 -58.66 24.12
C ARG A 402 -9.29 -59.53 22.91
N ALA A 403 -8.49 -60.56 23.23
CA ALA A 403 -8.41 -61.90 22.66
C ALA A 403 -7.85 -62.09 21.24
N GLU A 404 -6.58 -62.51 21.21
CA GLU A 404 -6.13 -63.54 20.28
C GLU A 404 -7.04 -64.77 20.36
N ALA A 405 -7.55 -65.20 19.20
CA ALA A 405 -7.93 -66.58 18.98
C ALA A 405 -7.36 -67.00 17.62
N SER A 406 -6.54 -68.04 17.73
CA SER A 406 -5.80 -68.81 16.73
C SER A 406 -6.62 -69.38 15.57
N ARG A 407 -5.87 -69.81 14.54
CA ARG A 407 -6.12 -70.82 13.48
C ARG A 407 -6.65 -70.26 12.15
N ALA A 408 -5.80 -70.24 11.12
CA ALA A 408 -5.42 -71.37 10.25
C ALA A 408 -6.54 -71.73 9.27
N GLY A 409 -6.27 -71.49 7.99
CA GLY A 409 -7.15 -71.69 6.84
C GLY A 409 -6.66 -70.85 5.68
#